data_AF-A0AAV8RIB1-F1
#
_entry.id   AF-A0AAV8RIB1-F1
#
_cell.length_a   1.000
_cell.length_b   1.000
_cell.length_c   1.000
_cell.angle_alpha   90.00
_cell.angle_beta   90.00
_cell.angle_gamma   90.00
#
_symmetry.space_group_name_H-M   'P 1'
#
loop_
_entity.id
_entity.type
_entity.pdbx_description
1 polymer ?
#
loop_
_entity_poly.entity_id
_entity_poly.type
_entity_poly.pdbx_seq_one_letter_code
_entity_poly.pdbx_strand_id
1 'polypeptide(L)'
;MNGIHGAALSTIHVTPEDGFSYASYEAMVFNPHSLNYHDDLIERVLRCFGPSEFSVAVTIFAGHGLAATRAKKVDLHGYARNEELPGDGLLVYQTFAASFHCDSGVAEVHPASLGRRC
;
A
#
# COMPACT_ATOMS: atom_id res chain seq x y z
N MET A 1 -5.36 3.65 -15.46
CA MET A 1 -4.30 3.86 -16.47
C MET A 1 -3.34 2.67 -16.42
N ASN A 2 -2.53 2.47 -17.46
CA ASN A 2 -1.55 1.39 -17.52
C ASN A 2 -0.14 1.95 -17.74
N GLY A 3 0.85 1.33 -17.10
CA GLY A 3 2.27 1.64 -17.23
C GLY A 3 3.06 0.43 -17.74
N ILE A 4 4.06 0.69 -18.59
CA ILE A 4 4.98 -0.33 -19.13
C ILE A 4 6.40 0.22 -19.03
N HIS A 5 7.32 -0.53 -18.42
CA HIS A 5 8.74 -0.18 -18.36
C HIS A 5 9.62 -1.44 -18.45
N GLY A 6 10.19 -1.69 -19.64
CA GLY A 6 10.84 -2.96 -19.93
C GLY A 6 9.85 -4.12 -19.82
N ALA A 7 10.16 -5.12 -18.99
CA ALA A 7 9.26 -6.23 -18.68
C ALA A 7 8.25 -5.91 -17.56
N ALA A 8 8.44 -4.82 -16.83
CA ALA A 8 7.57 -4.45 -15.72
C ALA A 8 6.28 -3.81 -16.23
N LEU A 9 5.16 -4.18 -15.60
CA LEU A 9 3.82 -3.69 -15.90
C LEU A 9 3.20 -3.11 -14.64
N SER A 10 2.37 -2.08 -14.82
CA SER A 10 1.52 -1.56 -13.75
C SER A 10 0.16 -1.11 -14.27
N THR A 11 -0.82 -1.10 -13.37
CA THR A 11 -2.13 -0.55 -13.63
C THR A 11 -2.71 0.11 -12.40
N ILE A 12 -3.60 1.07 -12.62
CA ILE A 12 -4.33 1.76 -11.55
C ILE A 12 -5.77 2.02 -11.96
N HIS A 13 -6.68 1.80 -11.03
CA HIS A 13 -8.10 2.12 -11.17
C HIS A 13 -8.53 3.01 -10.00
N VAL A 14 -9.30 4.05 -10.29
CA VAL A 14 -9.72 5.05 -9.31
C VAL A 14 -11.22 5.29 -9.44
N THR A 15 -11.91 5.20 -8.31
CA THR A 15 -13.31 5.51 -8.06
C THR A 15 -13.32 6.68 -7.08
N PRO A 16 -13.39 7.95 -7.54
CA PRO A 16 -13.13 9.13 -6.70
C PRO A 16 -14.32 9.60 -5.85
N GLU A 17 -15.47 8.93 -5.92
CA GLU A 17 -16.72 9.41 -5.35
C GLU A 17 -16.71 9.47 -3.81
N ASP A 18 -17.24 10.57 -3.25
CA ASP A 18 -17.28 10.79 -1.79
C ASP A 18 -18.18 9.74 -1.11
N GLY A 19 -17.71 9.19 0.01
CA GLY A 19 -18.40 8.15 0.78
C GLY A 19 -18.22 6.72 0.25
N PHE A 20 -17.62 6.53 -0.93
CA PHE A 20 -17.31 5.20 -1.49
C PHE A 20 -16.05 5.22 -2.36
N SER A 21 -15.10 6.09 -2.00
CA SER A 21 -13.84 6.27 -2.73
C SER A 21 -12.99 5.00 -2.67
N TYR A 22 -12.41 4.62 -3.81
CA TYR A 22 -11.53 3.47 -3.92
C TYR A 22 -10.41 3.71 -4.93
N ALA A 23 -9.24 3.18 -4.64
CA ALA A 23 -8.15 3.10 -5.61
C ALA A 23 -7.44 1.75 -5.49
N SER A 24 -7.13 1.13 -6.62
CA SER A 24 -6.25 -0.03 -6.70
C SER A 24 -5.02 0.32 -7.52
N TYR A 25 -3.85 -0.08 -7.04
CA TYR A 25 -2.60 0.00 -7.78
C TYR A 25 -1.94 -1.37 -7.77
N GLU A 26 -1.55 -1.84 -8.95
CA GLU A 26 -0.89 -3.12 -9.14
C GLU A 26 0.39 -2.91 -9.94
N ALA A 27 1.48 -3.56 -9.51
CA ALA A 27 2.73 -3.62 -10.26
C ALA A 27 3.30 -5.04 -10.21
N MET A 28 3.84 -5.50 -11.33
CA MET A 28 4.30 -6.87 -11.50
C MET A 28 5.59 -6.93 -12.33
N VAL A 29 6.31 -8.05 -12.18
CA VAL A 29 7.53 -8.37 -12.96
C VAL A 29 8.69 -7.37 -12.73
N PHE A 30 8.86 -6.89 -11.49
CA PHE A 30 10.03 -6.10 -11.12
C PHE A 30 11.03 -6.93 -10.31
N ASN A 31 12.32 -6.63 -10.44
CA ASN A 31 13.38 -7.33 -9.73
C ASN A 31 13.41 -6.90 -8.24
N PRO A 32 13.19 -7.82 -7.29
CA PRO A 32 13.16 -7.48 -5.85
C PRO A 32 14.53 -7.06 -5.30
N HIS A 33 15.62 -7.29 -6.04
CA HIS A 33 16.95 -6.81 -5.67
C HIS A 33 17.23 -5.36 -6.09
N SER A 34 16.48 -4.82 -7.05
CA SER A 34 16.67 -3.45 -7.54
C SER A 34 15.60 -2.47 -7.08
N LEU A 35 14.54 -2.95 -6.42
CA LEU A 35 13.41 -2.14 -6.01
C LEU A 35 12.96 -2.54 -4.60
N ASN A 36 12.98 -1.59 -3.67
CA ASN A 36 12.36 -1.75 -2.37
C ASN A 36 10.88 -1.39 -2.48
N TYR A 37 10.00 -2.40 -2.54
CA TYR A 37 8.56 -2.16 -2.73
C TYR A 37 7.92 -1.32 -1.62
N HIS A 38 8.54 -1.22 -0.44
CA HIS A 38 8.08 -0.30 0.59
C HIS A 38 8.27 1.16 0.15
N ASP A 39 9.53 1.60 0.06
CA ASP A 39 9.87 3.01 -0.19
C ASP A 39 9.59 3.43 -1.64
N ASP A 40 9.94 2.56 -2.60
CA ASP A 40 9.94 2.87 -4.03
C ASP A 40 8.55 2.70 -4.68
N LEU A 41 7.59 2.07 -3.99
CA LEU A 41 6.27 1.78 -4.52
C LEU A 41 5.15 2.17 -3.55
N ILE A 42 5.04 1.50 -2.40
CA ILE A 42 3.92 1.67 -1.48
C ILE A 42 3.85 3.11 -0.98
N GLU A 43 4.93 3.67 -0.44
CA GLU A 43 4.91 5.06 0.06
C GLU A 43 4.58 6.09 -1.03
N ARG A 44 4.98 5.84 -2.27
CA ARG A 44 4.72 6.75 -3.39
C ARG A 44 3.25 6.73 -3.77
N VAL A 45 2.62 5.55 -3.80
CA VAL A 45 1.19 5.42 -4.05
C VAL A 45 0.39 6.04 -2.90
N LEU A 46 0.79 5.79 -1.65
CA LEU A 46 0.13 6.38 -0.47
C LEU A 46 0.18 7.90 -0.48
N ARG A 47 1.30 8.51 -0.91
CA ARG A 47 1.42 9.97 -1.08
C ARG A 47 0.46 10.56 -2.11
N CYS A 48 0.04 9.79 -3.11
CA CYS A 48 -0.93 10.24 -4.11
C CYS A 48 -2.37 10.24 -3.59
N PHE A 49 -2.74 9.25 -2.77
CA PHE A 49 -4.14 9.00 -2.40
C PHE A 49 -4.48 9.31 -0.94
N GLY A 50 -3.51 9.29 -0.03
CA GLY A 50 -3.72 9.52 1.40
C GLY A 50 -4.88 8.73 2.01
N PRO A 51 -4.99 7.41 1.81
CA PRO A 51 -6.17 6.67 2.23
C PRO A 51 -6.24 6.51 3.76
N SER A 52 -7.45 6.49 4.32
CA SER A 52 -7.68 6.21 5.75
C SER A 52 -7.40 4.76 6.11
N GLU A 53 -7.54 3.85 5.15
CA GLU A 53 -7.22 2.44 5.27
C GLU A 53 -6.73 1.89 3.93
N PHE A 54 -5.82 0.92 3.96
CA PHE A 54 -5.39 0.25 2.74
C PHE A 54 -4.86 -1.14 3.05
N SER A 55 -4.79 -1.97 2.01
CA SER A 55 -4.21 -3.30 2.07
C SER A 55 -3.11 -3.44 1.03
N VAL A 56 -2.13 -4.30 1.32
CA VAL A 56 -1.04 -4.65 0.42
C VAL A 56 -0.96 -6.16 0.30
N ALA A 57 -0.97 -6.66 -0.93
CA ALA A 57 -0.68 -8.04 -1.26
C ALA A 57 0.64 -8.10 -2.03
N VAL A 58 1.64 -8.79 -1.49
CA VAL A 58 2.93 -9.02 -2.16
C VAL A 58 3.10 -10.50 -2.41
N THR A 59 3.16 -10.89 -3.68
CA THR A 59 3.44 -12.26 -4.08
C THR A 59 4.90 -12.39 -4.48
N ILE A 60 5.62 -13.31 -3.84
CA ILE A 60 7.03 -13.57 -4.08
C ILE A 60 7.18 -14.99 -4.59
N PHE A 61 7.67 -15.14 -5.82
CA PHE A 61 8.13 -16.42 -6.35
C PHE A 61 9.66 -16.46 -6.26
N ALA A 62 10.16 -17.21 -5.29
CA ALA A 62 11.58 -17.44 -5.11
C ALA A 62 11.77 -18.94 -4.91
N GLY A 63 12.11 -19.64 -5.99
CA GLY A 63 12.30 -21.09 -5.97
C GLY A 63 13.22 -21.55 -4.84
N HIS A 64 13.02 -22.78 -4.38
CA HIS A 64 13.75 -23.40 -3.26
C HIS A 64 13.46 -22.80 -1.88
N GLY A 65 12.21 -22.43 -1.59
CA GLY A 65 11.79 -22.02 -0.24
C GLY A 65 12.39 -20.69 0.25
N LEU A 66 13.04 -19.92 -0.62
CA LEU A 66 13.64 -18.62 -0.31
C LEU A 66 12.61 -17.49 -0.26
N ALA A 67 11.35 -17.72 -0.65
CA ALA A 67 10.31 -16.70 -0.69
C ALA A 67 10.10 -16.03 0.67
N ALA A 68 10.11 -16.81 1.76
CA ALA A 68 10.02 -16.30 3.13
C ALA A 68 11.20 -15.39 3.52
N THR A 69 12.41 -15.67 3.03
CA THR A 69 13.59 -14.83 3.31
C THR A 69 13.55 -13.49 2.57
N ARG A 70 12.75 -13.39 1.50
CA ARG A 70 12.59 -12.18 0.68
C ARG A 70 11.35 -11.37 1.05
N ALA A 71 10.42 -11.97 1.78
CA ALA A 71 9.29 -11.27 2.36
C ALA A 71 9.79 -10.29 3.42
N LYS A 72 9.83 -9.01 3.08
CA LYS A 72 9.99 -7.95 4.08
C LYS A 72 8.60 -7.55 4.58
N LYS A 73 8.41 -7.64 5.89
CA LYS A 73 7.24 -6.99 6.50
C LYS A 73 7.32 -5.50 6.16
N VAL A 74 6.19 -4.92 5.76
CA VAL A 74 6.09 -3.47 5.59
C VAL A 74 5.99 -2.91 7.00
N ASP A 75 6.94 -2.04 7.39
CA ASP A 75 7.01 -1.49 8.75
C ASP A 75 6.00 -0.36 8.94
N LEU A 76 4.73 -0.74 8.87
CA LEU A 76 3.58 0.11 9.14
C LEU A 76 2.69 -0.59 10.18
N HIS A 77 2.02 0.18 11.01
CA HIS A 77 1.16 -0.37 12.05
C HIS A 77 -0.07 -1.05 11.41
N GLY A 78 -0.14 -2.39 11.49
CA GLY A 78 -1.15 -3.16 10.78
C GLY A 78 -1.18 -4.66 11.11
N TYR A 79 -2.21 -5.35 10.62
CA TYR A 79 -2.33 -6.81 10.67
C TYR A 79 -1.59 -7.43 9.50
N ALA A 80 -0.95 -8.58 9.71
CA ALA A 80 -0.18 -9.29 8.69
C ALA A 80 -0.53 -10.79 8.69
N ARG A 81 -0.66 -11.36 7.48
CA ARG A 81 -0.87 -12.79 7.23
C ARG A 81 0.03 -13.24 6.08
N ASN A 82 0.65 -14.39 6.26
CA ASN A 82 1.47 -15.03 5.24
C ASN A 82 0.80 -16.33 4.81
N GLU A 83 0.73 -16.59 3.51
CA GLU A 83 0.14 -17.81 2.93
C GLU A 83 1.09 -18.40 1.88
N GLU A 84 1.40 -19.68 2.01
CA GLU A 84 2.17 -20.42 1.00
C GLU A 84 1.30 -20.68 -0.24
N LEU A 85 1.88 -20.47 -1.41
CA LEU A 85 1.25 -20.69 -2.71
C LEU A 85 1.94 -21.85 -3.44
N PRO A 86 1.24 -22.55 -4.35
CA PRO A 86 1.87 -23.55 -5.21
C PRO A 86 3.08 -23.00 -5.96
N GLY A 87 4.10 -23.84 -6.17
CA GLY A 87 5.32 -23.47 -6.89
C GLY A 87 6.29 -22.60 -6.10
N ASP A 88 6.45 -22.89 -4.79
CA ASP A 88 7.31 -22.13 -3.87
C ASP A 88 6.99 -20.62 -3.80
N GLY A 89 5.71 -20.28 -4.01
CA GLY A 89 5.24 -18.90 -3.89
C GLY A 89 4.91 -18.56 -2.44
N LEU A 90 5.04 -17.29 -2.07
CA LEU A 90 4.58 -16.75 -0.80
C LEU A 90 3.74 -15.51 -1.05
N LEU A 91 2.53 -15.49 -0.51
CA LEU A 91 1.70 -14.31 -0.39
C LEU A 91 1.91 -13.68 0.99
N VAL A 92 2.31 -12.41 1.01
CA VAL A 92 2.30 -11.57 2.21
C VAL A 92 1.14 -10.59 2.05
N TYR A 93 0.11 -10.75 2.87
CA TYR A 93 -1.04 -9.86 2.91
C TYR A 93 -1.04 -9.04 4.21
N GLN A 94 -1.14 -7.73 4.08
CA GLN A 94 -1.13 -6.81 5.20
C GLN A 94 -2.23 -5.77 5.06
N THR A 95 -2.83 -5.37 6.18
CA THR A 95 -3.84 -4.31 6.24
C THR A 95 -3.42 -3.23 7.22
N PHE A 96 -3.69 -1.98 6.87
CA PHE A 96 -3.24 -0.81 7.60
C PHE A 96 -4.40 0.19 7.73
N ALA A 97 -4.41 0.89 8.86
CA ALA A 97 -5.27 2.05 9.08
C ALA A 97 -4.38 3.25 9.40
N ALA A 98 -4.71 4.41 8.84
CA ALA A 98 -4.02 5.64 9.16
C ALA A 98 -4.19 5.94 10.66
N SER A 99 -3.09 6.26 11.34
CA SER A 99 -3.15 6.79 12.68
C SER A 99 -3.55 8.26 12.61
N PHE A 100 -4.73 8.60 13.11
CA PHE A 100 -5.09 9.99 13.33
C PHE A 100 -4.26 10.52 14.50
N HIS A 101 -3.23 11.33 14.22
CA HIS A 101 -2.64 12.15 15.25
C HIS A 101 -3.64 13.27 15.56
N CYS A 102 -4.28 13.21 16.73
CA CYS A 102 -4.94 14.38 17.29
C CYS A 102 -3.84 15.38 17.65
N ASP A 103 -3.52 16.29 16.74
CA ASP A 103 -2.79 17.51 17.11
C ASP A 103 -3.67 18.23 18.14
N SER A 104 -3.23 18.24 19.39
CA SER A 104 -3.86 18.99 20.48
C SER A 104 -3.51 20.49 20.34
N GLY A 105 -3.68 21.01 19.12
CA GLY A 105 -3.52 22.41 18.80
C GLY A 105 -4.68 23.20 19.38
N VAL A 106 -4.37 24.06 20.34
CA VAL A 106 -5.26 25.11 20.84
C VAL A 106 -5.93 25.83 19.66
N ALA A 107 -7.26 25.83 19.66
CA ALA A 107 -8.07 26.45 18.64
C ALA A 107 -7.85 27.97 18.62
N GLU A 108 -7.11 28.48 17.62
CA GLU A 108 -7.30 29.85 17.18
C GLU A 108 -8.51 29.87 16.25
N VAL A 109 -9.60 30.44 16.75
CA VAL A 109 -10.87 30.54 16.03
C VAL A 109 -10.73 31.62 14.94
N HIS A 110 -10.59 31.19 13.68
CA HIS A 110 -10.85 32.04 12.53
C HIS A 110 -12.11 31.53 11.79
N PRO A 111 -13.12 32.37 11.51
CA PRO A 111 -14.43 31.90 11.07
C PRO A 111 -14.45 31.80 9.54
N ALA A 112 -14.17 30.62 8.98
CA ALA A 112 -14.71 30.16 7.69
C ALA A 112 -14.13 28.80 7.29
N SER A 113 -14.64 27.71 7.88
CA SER A 113 -14.84 26.44 7.16
C SER A 113 -15.47 25.42 8.12
N LEU A 114 -16.80 25.34 8.04
CA LEU A 114 -17.59 24.19 8.46
C LEU A 114 -17.00 22.97 7.71
N GLY A 115 -16.29 22.04 8.32
CA GLY A 115 -16.81 21.10 9.31
C GLY A 115 -16.67 19.69 8.74
N ARG A 116 -15.67 18.93 9.19
CA ARG A 116 -15.83 17.52 9.55
C ARG A 116 -15.11 17.35 10.89
N ARG A 117 -15.90 17.45 11.97
CA ARG A 117 -15.57 16.84 13.26
C ARG A 117 -15.98 15.37 13.16
N CYS A 118 -15.23 14.50 13.82
CA CYS A 118 -15.40 13.05 13.86
C CYS A 118 -16.86 12.60 13.96
#